data_AF-A0A820PK96-F1
#
_entry.id   AF-A0A820PK96-F1
#
_cell.length_a   1.000
_cell.length_b   1.000
_cell.length_c   1.000
_cell.angle_alpha   90.00
_cell.angle_beta   90.00
_cell.angle_gamma   90.00
#
_symmetry.space_group_name_H-M   'P 1'
#
loop_
_entity.id
_entity.type
_entity.pdbx_description
1 polymer ?
#
loop_
_entity_poly.entity_id
_entity_poly.type
_entity_poly.pdbx_seq_one_letter_code
_entity_poly.pdbx_strand_id
1 'polypeptide(L)'
;INLRQKSNIQSARYFLLSFVFLWIIEELPYLFFQELIFISEGNTLICTTINSIYAKYRTYFIYLFLTTIIPLILIIVFDLLTYRHLRIHSREKQHRLLSILGKQMTTMTSFHIAAVFLFQAPFAIAQCYFLTVGISNDPIRGAQEQIIQQFFNVLGYGIYA
;
A
#
# COMPACT_ATOMS: atom_id res chain seq x y z
N ILE A 1 25.60 -9.33 -21.78
CA ILE A 1 25.70 -9.41 -20.29
C ILE A 1 24.41 -10.05 -19.78
N ASN A 2 24.48 -11.25 -19.20
CA ASN A 2 23.30 -12.03 -18.81
C ASN A 2 22.70 -11.47 -17.51
N LEU A 3 21.49 -10.89 -17.59
CA LEU A 3 20.72 -10.38 -16.43
C LEU A 3 20.55 -11.44 -15.31
N ARG A 4 20.55 -12.73 -15.68
CA ARG A 4 20.46 -13.87 -14.74
C ARG A 4 21.58 -13.90 -13.70
N GLN A 5 22.77 -13.40 -14.02
CA GLN A 5 23.93 -13.41 -13.11
C GLN A 5 23.93 -12.24 -12.12
N LYS A 6 23.09 -11.21 -12.35
CA LYS A 6 23.01 -10.00 -11.53
C LYS A 6 21.99 -10.12 -10.39
N SER A 7 21.08 -11.09 -10.46
CA SER A 7 20.13 -11.42 -9.39
C SER A 7 20.82 -12.27 -8.31
N ASN A 8 21.64 -11.63 -7.49
CA ASN A 8 22.27 -12.27 -6.33
C ASN A 8 21.34 -12.20 -5.11
N ILE A 9 21.14 -13.34 -4.44
CA ILE A 9 20.35 -13.43 -3.20
C ILE A 9 20.87 -12.47 -2.12
N GLN A 10 22.18 -12.16 -2.14
CA GLN A 10 22.78 -11.17 -1.26
C GLN A 10 22.23 -9.77 -1.50
N SER A 11 22.08 -9.35 -2.77
CA SER A 11 21.50 -8.05 -3.12
C SER A 11 20.05 -7.94 -2.68
N ALA A 12 19.25 -9.00 -2.86
CA ALA A 12 17.86 -9.02 -2.39
C ALA A 12 17.76 -8.85 -0.86
N ARG A 13 18.68 -9.46 -0.10
CA ARG A 13 18.75 -9.28 1.37
C ARG A 13 19.08 -7.84 1.75
N TYR A 14 20.04 -7.20 1.08
CA TYR A 14 20.35 -5.79 1.34
C TYR A 14 19.19 -4.87 0.99
N PHE A 15 18.46 -5.14 -0.10
CA PHE A 15 17.24 -4.40 -0.43
C PHE A 15 16.18 -4.54 0.66
N LEU A 16 15.90 -5.76 1.12
CA LEU A 16 14.94 -6.00 2.20
C LEU A 16 15.33 -5.29 3.50
N LEU A 17 16.59 -5.39 3.91
CA LEU A 17 17.10 -4.68 5.09
C LEU A 17 16.93 -3.16 4.94
N SER A 18 17.26 -2.61 3.78
CA SER A 18 17.11 -1.18 3.51
C SER A 18 15.66 -0.73 3.63
N PHE A 19 14.71 -1.53 3.10
CA PHE A 19 13.28 -1.24 3.27
C PHE A 19 12.85 -1.28 4.73
N VAL A 20 13.31 -2.27 5.52
CA VAL A 20 12.99 -2.33 6.96
C VAL A 20 13.48 -1.07 7.69
N PHE A 21 14.71 -0.62 7.41
CA PHE A 21 15.22 0.62 8.00
C PHE A 21 14.43 1.84 7.56
N LEU A 22 14.07 1.94 6.28
CA LEU A 22 13.23 3.04 5.77
C LEU A 22 11.89 3.09 6.49
N TRP A 23 11.22 1.95 6.66
CA TRP A 23 9.96 1.85 7.40
C TRP A 23 10.10 2.29 8.86
N ILE A 24 11.15 1.87 9.56
CA ILE A 24 11.38 2.27 10.96
C ILE A 24 11.61 3.79 11.07
N ILE A 25 12.42 4.36 10.17
CA ILE A 25 12.73 5.79 10.17
C ILE A 25 11.47 6.62 9.87
N GLU A 26 10.62 6.14 8.98
CA GLU A 26 9.37 6.80 8.59
C GLU A 26 8.32 6.80 9.70
N GLU A 27 8.22 5.72 10.48
CA GLU A 27 7.29 5.63 11.62
C GLU A 27 7.76 6.44 12.84
N LEU A 28 9.03 6.86 12.86
CA LEU A 28 9.61 7.56 14.00
C LEU A 28 8.93 8.94 14.24
N PRO A 29 8.72 9.81 13.23
CA PRO A 29 7.90 11.02 13.37
C PRO A 29 6.48 10.78 13.88
N TYR A 30 5.86 9.64 13.57
CA TYR A 30 4.52 9.32 14.04
C TYR A 30 4.48 9.26 15.57
N LEU A 31 5.51 8.70 16.21
CA LEU A 31 5.61 8.65 17.67
C LEU A 31 5.73 10.04 18.33
N PHE A 32 6.30 11.02 17.64
CA PHE A 32 6.52 12.36 18.20
C PHE A 32 5.37 13.33 17.93
N PHE A 33 4.69 13.21 16.79
CA PHE A 33 3.66 14.17 16.38
C PHE A 33 2.24 13.72 16.67
N GLN A 34 2.05 12.50 17.18
CA GLN A 34 0.76 11.96 17.56
C GLN A 34 0.51 12.20 19.06
N GLU A 35 -0.51 13.01 19.37
CA GLU A 35 -0.91 13.30 20.75
C GLU A 35 -2.37 12.95 21.01
N LEU A 36 -2.65 12.69 22.29
CA LEU A 36 -3.99 12.41 22.78
C LEU A 36 -4.56 13.71 23.36
N ILE A 37 -5.56 14.28 22.69
CA ILE A 37 -6.21 15.52 23.12
C ILE A 37 -7.56 15.18 23.76
N PHE A 38 -7.82 15.80 24.91
CA PHE A 38 -9.11 15.67 25.61
C PHE A 38 -10.09 16.74 25.10
N ILE A 39 -11.26 16.30 24.62
CA ILE A 39 -12.32 17.20 24.15
C ILE A 39 -13.37 17.35 25.24
N SER A 40 -13.39 18.52 25.87
CA SER A 40 -14.26 18.84 27.02
C SER A 40 -15.76 18.74 26.69
N GLU A 41 -16.16 18.95 25.44
CA GLU A 41 -17.58 18.90 25.03
C GLU A 41 -18.10 17.46 24.87
N GLY A 42 -17.22 16.47 24.68
CA GLY A 42 -17.59 15.07 24.43
C GLY A 42 -17.16 14.09 25.52
N ASN A 43 -16.33 14.53 26.48
CA ASN A 43 -15.65 13.66 27.45
C ASN A 43 -14.90 12.48 26.77
N THR A 44 -14.39 12.73 25.56
CA THR A 44 -13.70 11.74 24.72
C THR A 44 -12.25 12.15 24.50
N LEU A 45 -11.39 11.14 24.40
CA LEU A 45 -9.98 11.27 24.05
C LEU A 45 -9.84 11.01 22.57
N ILE A 46 -9.33 12.00 21.82
CA ILE A 46 -9.06 11.84 20.39
C ILE A 46 -7.55 11.84 20.17
N CYS A 47 -7.09 10.88 19.37
CA CYS A 47 -5.72 10.79 18.92
C CYS A 47 -5.59 11.60 17.63
N THR A 48 -4.82 12.69 17.66
CA THR A 48 -4.66 13.58 16.51
C THR A 48 -3.20 13.96 16.29
N THR A 49 -2.89 14.33 15.05
CA THR A 49 -1.57 14.79 14.67
C THR A 49 -1.50 16.30 14.87
N ILE A 50 -0.63 16.77 15.77
CA ILE A 50 -0.55 18.20 16.16
C ILE A 50 0.06 19.03 15.03
N ASN A 51 1.09 18.47 14.39
CA ASN A 51 1.85 19.17 13.38
C ASN A 51 1.15 19.06 12.02
N SER A 52 0.59 20.18 11.55
CA SER A 52 -0.13 20.24 10.26
C SER A 52 0.75 19.97 9.05
N ILE A 53 2.06 20.27 9.12
CA ILE A 53 3.03 19.95 8.06
C ILE A 53 3.23 18.44 8.00
N TYR A 54 3.44 17.80 9.15
CA TYR A 54 3.59 16.35 9.21
C TYR A 54 2.31 15.62 8.80
N ALA A 55 1.14 16.12 9.22
CA ALA A 55 -0.15 15.59 8.79
C ALA A 55 -0.29 15.61 7.26
N LYS A 56 0.05 16.73 6.61
CA LYS A 56 0.09 16.82 5.14
C LYS A 56 1.11 15.86 4.53
N TYR A 57 2.33 15.82 5.05
CA TYR A 57 3.35 14.89 4.56
C TYR A 57 2.87 13.43 4.63
N ARG A 58 2.25 13.03 5.74
CA ARG A 58 1.73 11.68 5.90
C ARG A 58 0.58 11.37 4.93
N THR A 59 -0.36 12.28 4.77
CA THR A 59 -1.50 12.01 3.88
C THR A 59 -1.10 12.07 2.39
N TYR A 60 -0.26 13.03 1.99
CA TYR A 60 0.15 13.18 0.59
C TYR A 60 1.29 12.26 0.16
N PHE A 61 2.30 12.06 0.98
CA PHE A 61 3.49 11.31 0.58
C PHE A 61 3.38 9.85 1.03
N ILE A 62 3.12 9.62 2.31
CA ILE A 62 3.12 8.26 2.87
C ILE A 62 1.95 7.45 2.31
N TYR A 63 0.71 7.88 2.57
CA TYR A 63 -0.47 7.07 2.23
C TYR A 63 -0.72 6.95 0.71
N LEU A 64 -0.42 8.02 -0.03
CA LEU A 64 -0.71 8.06 -1.45
C LEU A 64 0.45 7.52 -2.29
N PHE A 65 1.67 8.02 -2.09
CA PHE A 65 2.81 7.56 -2.89
C PHE A 65 3.42 6.28 -2.35
N LEU A 66 3.81 6.25 -1.08
CA LEU A 66 4.64 5.17 -0.54
C LEU A 66 3.86 3.87 -0.32
N THR A 67 2.63 3.94 0.17
CA THR A 67 1.82 2.73 0.45
C THR A 67 0.91 2.32 -0.70
N THR A 68 0.59 3.24 -1.63
CA THR A 68 -0.34 2.92 -2.74
C THR A 68 0.38 2.92 -4.10
N ILE A 69 0.85 4.07 -4.58
CA ILE A 69 1.33 4.20 -5.97
C ILE A 69 2.58 3.36 -6.21
N ILE A 70 3.60 3.48 -5.35
CA ILE A 70 4.88 2.77 -5.54
C ILE A 70 4.67 1.24 -5.49
N PRO A 71 3.96 0.67 -4.49
CA PRO A 71 3.69 -0.76 -4.46
C PRO A 71 2.89 -1.23 -5.67
N LEU A 72 1.86 -0.50 -6.10
CA LEU A 72 1.08 -0.84 -7.29
C LEU A 72 1.93 -0.86 -8.56
N ILE A 73 2.79 0.13 -8.76
CA ILE A 73 3.69 0.18 -9.92
C ILE A 73 4.67 -1.00 -9.88
N LEU A 74 5.29 -1.27 -8.74
CA LEU A 74 6.23 -2.39 -8.58
C LEU A 74 5.54 -3.71 -8.88
N ILE A 75 4.34 -3.91 -8.31
CA ILE A 75 3.51 -5.09 -8.53
C ILE A 75 3.21 -5.29 -10.02
N ILE A 76 2.75 -4.25 -10.73
CA ILE A 76 2.44 -4.32 -12.16
C ILE A 76 3.69 -4.67 -12.97
N VAL A 77 4.82 -4.04 -12.67
CA VAL A 77 6.08 -4.31 -13.37
C VAL A 77 6.55 -5.75 -13.14
N PHE A 78 6.53 -6.22 -11.89
CA PHE A 78 6.92 -7.60 -11.56
C PHE A 78 5.98 -8.64 -12.14
N ASP A 79 4.66 -8.39 -12.15
CA ASP A 79 3.68 -9.29 -12.76
C ASP A 79 3.90 -9.39 -14.28
N LEU A 80 4.10 -8.26 -14.97
CA LEU A 80 4.40 -8.24 -16.41
C LEU A 80 5.70 -8.98 -16.74
N LEU A 81 6.76 -8.79 -15.95
CA LEU A 81 8.03 -9.49 -16.12
C LEU A 81 7.86 -10.99 -15.91
N THR A 82 7.12 -11.37 -14.88
CA THR A 82 6.84 -12.76 -14.52
C THR A 82 6.02 -13.45 -15.60
N TYR A 83 4.95 -12.81 -16.07
CA TYR A 83 4.11 -13.30 -17.16
C TYR A 83 4.92 -13.51 -18.45
N ARG A 84 5.78 -12.55 -18.82
CA ARG A 84 6.69 -12.68 -19.97
C ARG A 84 7.65 -13.86 -19.80
N HIS A 85 8.24 -14.02 -18.62
CA HIS A 85 9.19 -15.10 -18.36
C HIS A 85 8.54 -16.48 -18.50
N LEU A 86 7.35 -16.67 -17.91
CA LEU A 86 6.59 -17.92 -18.03
C LEU A 86 6.19 -18.22 -19.47
N ARG A 87 5.73 -17.22 -20.22
CA ARG A 87 5.29 -17.42 -21.61
C ARG A 87 6.43 -17.90 -22.51
N ILE A 88 7.63 -17.39 -22.29
CA ILE A 88 8.84 -17.81 -23.01
C ILE A 88 9.23 -19.24 -22.57
N HIS A 89 9.35 -19.47 -21.26
CA HIS A 89 9.87 -20.74 -20.74
C HIS A 89 8.90 -21.91 -20.91
N SER A 90 7.58 -21.66 -20.93
CA SER A 90 6.56 -22.68 -21.17
C SER A 90 6.61 -23.26 -22.58
N ARG A 91 7.23 -22.57 -23.56
CA ARG A 91 7.45 -23.11 -24.92
C ARG A 91 8.59 -24.13 -24.94
N GLU A 92 9.56 -24.01 -24.06
CA GLU A 92 10.67 -24.95 -23.91
C GLU A 92 10.23 -26.10 -22.98
N LYS A 93 9.69 -27.17 -23.58
CA LYS A 93 9.05 -28.35 -22.95
C LYS A 93 9.85 -29.12 -21.87
N GLN A 94 11.01 -28.64 -21.42
CA GLN A 94 12.02 -29.46 -20.75
C GLN A 94 11.77 -29.70 -19.24
N HIS A 95 10.89 -28.95 -18.58
CA HIS A 95 10.59 -29.13 -17.15
C HIS A 95 9.09 -29.02 -16.81
N ARG A 96 8.30 -30.05 -17.15
CA ARG A 96 6.85 -30.09 -16.89
C ARG A 96 6.46 -29.81 -15.43
N LEU A 97 7.13 -30.44 -14.46
CA LEU A 97 6.80 -30.26 -13.03
C LEU A 97 7.10 -28.84 -12.53
N LEU A 98 8.28 -28.30 -12.85
CA LEU A 98 8.66 -26.92 -12.48
C LEU A 98 7.74 -25.89 -13.16
N SER A 99 7.30 -26.17 -14.40
CA SER A 99 6.36 -25.32 -15.12
C SER A 99 4.97 -25.31 -14.48
N ILE A 100 4.49 -26.42 -13.92
CA ILE A 100 3.20 -26.47 -13.23
C ILE A 100 3.26 -25.66 -11.93
N LEU A 101 4.30 -25.88 -11.12
CA LEU A 101 4.49 -25.15 -9.86
C LEU A 101 4.70 -23.65 -10.10
N GLY A 102 5.49 -23.29 -11.12
CA GLY A 102 5.65 -21.91 -11.56
C GLY A 102 4.32 -21.28 -11.97
N LYS A 103 3.52 -21.98 -12.79
CA LYS A 103 2.21 -21.50 -13.21
C LYS A 103 1.25 -21.30 -12.03
N GLN A 104 1.23 -22.21 -11.07
CA GLN A 104 0.41 -22.09 -9.86
C GLN A 104 0.84 -20.89 -9.00
N MET A 105 2.13 -20.73 -8.73
CA MET A 105 2.67 -19.58 -7.99
C MET A 105 2.32 -18.26 -8.68
N THR A 106 2.28 -18.25 -10.01
CA THR A 106 2.01 -17.04 -10.79
C THR A 106 0.52 -16.72 -10.83
N THR A 107 -0.34 -17.72 -10.94
CA THR A 107 -1.79 -17.52 -10.81
C THR A 107 -2.14 -17.03 -9.40
N MET A 108 -1.50 -17.58 -8.38
CA MET A 108 -1.70 -17.15 -6.99
C MET A 108 -1.25 -15.71 -6.78
N THR A 109 -0.08 -15.33 -7.28
CA THR A 109 0.43 -13.95 -7.18
C THR A 109 -0.43 -12.98 -7.97
N SER A 110 -0.85 -13.28 -9.21
CA SER A 110 -1.75 -12.40 -9.97
C SER A 110 -3.11 -12.23 -9.28
N PHE A 111 -3.65 -13.28 -8.63
CA PHE A 111 -4.88 -13.15 -7.83
C PHE A 111 -4.68 -12.26 -6.61
N HIS A 112 -3.58 -12.45 -5.87
CA HIS A 112 -3.23 -11.61 -4.73
C HIS A 112 -3.08 -10.13 -5.15
N ILE A 113 -2.44 -9.88 -6.29
CA ILE A 113 -2.29 -8.55 -6.88
C ILE A 113 -3.65 -7.94 -7.23
N ALA A 114 -4.54 -8.71 -7.85
CA ALA A 114 -5.88 -8.24 -8.19
C ALA A 114 -6.68 -7.89 -6.92
N ALA A 115 -6.55 -8.68 -5.86
CA ALA A 115 -7.16 -8.39 -4.56
C ALA A 115 -6.58 -7.09 -3.96
N VAL A 116 -5.25 -6.95 -3.91
CA VAL A 116 -4.59 -5.73 -3.44
C VAL A 116 -5.07 -4.51 -4.22
N PHE A 117 -5.19 -4.61 -5.55
CA PHE A 117 -5.71 -3.51 -6.37
C PHE A 117 -7.17 -3.18 -6.03
N LEU A 118 -8.03 -4.21 -5.91
CA LEU A 118 -9.45 -4.06 -5.63
C LEU A 118 -9.74 -3.39 -4.28
N PHE A 119 -8.92 -3.68 -3.25
CA PHE A 119 -9.08 -3.10 -1.92
C PHE A 119 -8.32 -1.77 -1.73
N GLN A 120 -7.10 -1.65 -2.27
CA GLN A 120 -6.25 -0.48 -2.07
C GLN A 120 -6.62 0.70 -2.98
N ALA A 121 -7.06 0.45 -4.23
CA ALA A 121 -7.37 1.53 -5.15
C ALA A 121 -8.56 2.41 -4.68
N PRO A 122 -9.70 1.84 -4.21
CA PRO A 122 -10.80 2.65 -3.69
C PRO A 122 -10.40 3.43 -2.44
N PHE A 123 -9.60 2.83 -1.56
CA PHE A 123 -9.07 3.51 -0.38
C PHE A 123 -8.24 4.74 -0.78
N ALA A 124 -7.31 4.59 -1.73
CA ALA A 124 -6.47 5.71 -2.17
C ALA A 124 -7.27 6.81 -2.88
N ILE A 125 -8.26 6.45 -3.71
CA ILE A 125 -9.16 7.42 -4.34
C ILE A 125 -9.95 8.19 -3.27
N ALA A 126 -10.44 7.51 -2.24
CA ALA A 126 -11.13 8.16 -1.12
C ALA A 126 -10.20 9.12 -0.38
N GLN A 127 -8.94 8.75 -0.11
CA GLN A 127 -7.97 9.66 0.49
C GLN A 127 -7.74 10.91 -0.38
N CYS A 128 -7.60 10.76 -1.70
CA CYS A 128 -7.52 11.91 -2.62
C CYS A 128 -8.76 12.81 -2.53
N TYR A 129 -9.95 12.22 -2.45
CA TYR A 129 -11.20 12.95 -2.36
C TYR A 129 -11.25 13.79 -1.08
N PHE A 130 -11.01 13.18 0.09
CA PHE A 130 -11.04 13.89 1.37
C PHE A 130 -9.95 14.97 1.48
N LEU A 131 -8.82 14.78 0.82
CA LEU A 131 -7.78 15.80 0.71
C LEU A 131 -8.19 17.01 -0.14
N THR A 132 -9.03 16.80 -1.15
CA THR A 132 -9.38 17.85 -2.13
C THR A 132 -10.59 18.66 -1.70
N VAL A 133 -11.55 18.02 -1.04
CA VAL A 133 -12.88 18.58 -0.80
C VAL A 133 -12.94 19.50 0.43
N GLY A 134 -11.96 19.40 1.34
CA GLY A 134 -11.94 20.19 2.57
C GLY A 134 -13.09 19.85 3.52
N ILE A 135 -13.05 20.38 4.75
CA ILE A 135 -14.12 20.12 5.73
C ILE A 135 -15.35 20.94 5.32
N SER A 136 -16.46 20.26 5.04
CA SER A 136 -17.75 20.90 4.80
C SER A 136 -18.27 21.55 6.09
N ASN A 137 -18.74 22.80 6.00
CA ASN A 137 -19.39 23.48 7.13
C ASN A 137 -20.78 22.87 7.46
N ASP A 138 -21.38 22.13 6.51
CA ASP A 138 -22.67 21.48 6.72
C ASP A 138 -22.52 20.20 7.57
N PRO A 139 -23.16 20.12 8.75
CA PRO A 139 -22.98 18.99 9.69
C PRO A 139 -23.50 17.66 9.14
N ILE A 140 -24.57 17.68 8.32
CA ILE A 140 -25.13 16.48 7.68
C ILE A 140 -24.13 15.89 6.68
N ARG A 141 -23.51 16.77 5.88
CA ARG A 141 -22.50 16.35 4.91
C ARG A 141 -21.23 15.86 5.60
N GLY A 142 -20.81 16.51 6.69
CA GLY A 142 -19.69 16.03 7.52
C GLY A 142 -19.91 14.62 8.08
N ALA A 143 -21.13 14.32 8.55
CA ALA A 143 -21.47 12.98 9.02
C ALA A 143 -21.41 11.93 7.89
N GLN A 144 -21.91 12.27 6.68
CA GLN A 144 -21.82 11.38 5.51
C GLN A 144 -20.36 11.14 5.11
N GLU A 145 -19.55 12.19 5.06
CA GLU A 145 -18.12 12.13 4.75
C GLU A 145 -17.37 11.23 5.74
N GLN A 146 -17.67 11.32 7.05
CA GLN A 146 -17.08 10.44 8.06
C GLN A 146 -17.45 8.96 7.85
N ILE A 147 -18.71 8.64 7.57
CA ILE A 147 -19.14 7.26 7.30
C ILE A 147 -18.41 6.70 6.08
N ILE A 148 -18.34 7.48 5.00
CA ILE A 148 -17.63 7.09 3.77
C ILE A 148 -16.14 6.86 4.07
N GLN A 149 -15.52 7.75 4.84
CA GLN A 149 -14.11 7.61 5.22
C GLN A 149 -13.86 6.32 6.02
N GLN A 150 -14.71 6.03 7.01
CA GLN A 150 -14.57 4.81 7.81
C GLN A 150 -14.79 3.55 6.98
N PHE A 151 -15.77 3.56 6.08
CA PHE A 151 -16.01 2.44 5.16
C PHE A 151 -14.77 2.13 4.32
N PHE A 152 -14.17 3.15 3.69
CA PHE A 152 -12.97 2.95 2.89
C PHE A 152 -11.74 2.59 3.72
N ASN A 153 -11.63 3.09 4.95
CA ASN A 153 -10.56 2.71 5.86
C ASN A 153 -10.62 1.21 6.19
N VAL A 154 -11.81 0.70 6.56
CA VAL A 154 -12.03 -0.73 6.79
C VAL A 154 -11.79 -1.55 5.51
N LEU A 155 -12.25 -1.05 4.36
CA LEU A 155 -12.02 -1.70 3.06
C LEU A 155 -10.52 -1.83 2.74
N GLY A 156 -9.72 -0.82 3.06
CA GLY A 156 -8.26 -0.85 2.91
C GLY A 156 -7.61 -1.94 3.78
N TYR A 157 -8.13 -2.17 4.98
CA TYR A 157 -7.67 -3.29 5.83
C TYR A 157 -8.13 -4.67 5.35
N GLY A 158 -9.06 -4.75 4.39
CA GLY A 158 -9.55 -6.01 3.82
C GLY A 158 -8.48 -6.87 3.16
N ILE A 159 -7.32 -6.30 2.82
CA ILE A 159 -6.15 -7.04 2.31
C ILE A 159 -5.56 -7.98 3.39
N TYR A 160 -5.72 -7.63 4.66
CA TYR A 160 -5.14 -8.35 5.81
C TYR A 160 -6.13 -9.29 6.52
N ALA A 161 -7.38 -9.33 6.05
CA ALA A 161 -8.46 -10.18 6.59
C ALA A 161 -8.54 -11.51 5.83
#